data_AF-A0A945HJY0-F1
#
_entry.id   AF-A0A945HJY0-F1
#
_cell.length_a   1.000
_cell.length_b   1.000
_cell.length_c   1.000
_cell.angle_alpha   90.00
_cell.angle_beta   90.00
_cell.angle_gamma   90.00
#
_symmetry.space_group_name_H-M   'P 1'
#
loop_
_entity.id
_entity.type
_entity.pdbx_description
1 polymer ?
#
loop_
_entity_poly.entity_id
_entity_poly.type
_entity_poly.pdbx_seq_one_letter_code
_entity_poly.pdbx_strand_id
1 'polypeptide(L)'
;MAGGKMNARQKMINLMYLVFIAMLALNMSKEVLSAFGYTNEKLEANNSFTSNNLNNLYSSLKTKAISGSEVDKYRPLYDKAELVRQSSDSLYAFVKSLKDSMLSTISDENLNSEKKYEYMDSPEWLNQKFFKNGKISDAGNTFLSKLTNYRDNLIKITADSSDSWTTDKFKVTVAEKFETNDVKRKGKAPQNWLNARYEGMPMVSSLTNFTQIQTDIRTTEATYLDHLLGGAASDGNNFSNFNGIVKLDKYVFFPGEKVTGTIVLGKEDPTLKPTRVDLNGKAYDNYSEGAVNVDLRADRSTGEKNIEGTIYFIQDGEEKPITFKSSYSVVNKPNAAIVSADKMKVVYKGISNPISVALPGVPDKDIRITPSGHESFTKNRNSTGKYNLIPSPKGKEVVLNISATLSDGTTLRDKQTIRTKDIPPAVMLVNGAEAPRSMSKGALSRSSFTVGMVDFDFDLKINTKQFLVIIEGRSYEVNGTKLNARAIKAINSAKSGTVIRIGEIKANVKGSSYELKKIFASSIQIR
;
A
#
# COMPACT_ATOMS: atom_id res chain seq x y z
N MET A 1 85.80 39.41 -29.30
CA MET A 1 86.77 40.49 -29.05
C MET A 1 87.87 40.00 -28.12
N ALA A 2 89.10 40.49 -28.35
CA ALA A 2 90.29 40.44 -27.50
C ALA A 2 91.06 39.11 -27.35
N GLY A 3 91.80 38.75 -28.40
CA GLY A 3 92.98 37.87 -28.32
C GLY A 3 94.21 38.62 -27.77
N GLY A 4 94.19 38.95 -26.47
CA GLY A 4 95.38 39.38 -25.73
C GLY A 4 95.89 38.23 -24.85
N LYS A 5 97.22 38.04 -24.73
CA LYS A 5 97.80 37.08 -23.77
C LYS A 5 97.47 37.52 -22.33
N MET A 6 96.30 37.13 -21.82
CA MET A 6 95.90 37.35 -20.44
C MET A 6 96.85 36.60 -19.49
N ASN A 7 97.31 37.31 -18.45
CA ASN A 7 98.10 36.74 -17.37
C ASN A 7 97.30 35.61 -16.68
N ALA A 8 97.97 34.55 -16.19
CA ALA A 8 97.35 33.42 -15.50
C ALA A 8 96.36 33.84 -14.40
N ARG A 9 96.64 34.95 -13.70
CA ARG A 9 95.72 35.55 -12.71
C ARG A 9 94.40 36.03 -13.34
N GLN A 10 94.45 36.69 -14.50
CA GLN A 10 93.24 37.13 -15.22
C GLN A 10 92.47 35.96 -15.82
N LYS A 11 93.15 34.88 -16.24
CA LYS A 11 92.48 33.64 -16.67
C LYS A 11 91.74 32.97 -15.50
N MET A 12 92.33 32.91 -14.32
CA MET A 12 91.65 32.40 -13.12
C MET A 12 90.47 33.29 -12.72
N ILE A 13 90.63 34.62 -12.75
CA ILE A 13 89.54 35.55 -12.45
C ILE A 13 88.40 35.36 -13.45
N ASN A 14 88.69 35.30 -14.75
CA ASN A 14 87.67 35.06 -15.78
C ASN A 14 87.01 33.68 -15.63
N LEU A 15 87.75 32.63 -15.26
CA LEU A 15 87.18 31.32 -14.97
C LEU A 15 86.26 31.37 -13.75
N MET A 16 86.65 32.07 -12.68
CA MET A 16 85.81 32.28 -11.49
C MET A 16 84.55 33.08 -11.83
N TYR A 17 84.64 34.13 -12.63
CA TYR A 17 83.47 34.89 -13.10
C TYR A 17 82.57 34.02 -13.99
N LEU A 18 83.14 33.18 -14.85
CA LEU A 18 82.36 32.30 -15.71
C LEU A 18 81.68 31.17 -14.91
N VAL A 19 82.35 30.63 -13.90
CA VAL A 19 81.77 29.68 -12.92
C VAL A 19 80.70 30.38 -12.07
N PHE A 20 80.91 31.62 -11.63
CA PHE A 20 79.94 32.38 -10.84
C PHE A 20 78.70 32.77 -11.66
N ILE A 21 78.88 33.21 -12.91
CA ILE A 21 77.78 33.48 -13.85
C ILE A 21 77.05 32.18 -14.19
N ALA A 22 77.78 31.06 -14.38
CA ALA A 22 77.16 29.76 -14.59
C ALA A 22 76.38 29.28 -13.35
N MET A 23 76.90 29.48 -12.14
CA MET A 23 76.20 29.18 -10.88
C MET A 23 74.94 30.04 -10.70
N LEU A 24 75.03 31.36 -10.97
CA LEU A 24 73.87 32.24 -10.94
C LEU A 24 72.82 31.89 -12.01
N ALA A 25 73.26 31.43 -13.19
CA ALA A 25 72.36 31.00 -14.26
C ALA A 25 71.75 29.61 -14.03
N LEU A 26 72.37 28.77 -13.19
CA LEU A 26 71.85 27.45 -12.80
C LEU A 26 70.84 27.53 -11.65
N ASN A 27 70.86 28.61 -10.87
CA ASN A 27 69.88 28.84 -9.82
C ASN A 27 68.57 29.38 -10.41
N MET A 28 67.44 28.81 -10.01
CA MET A 28 66.13 29.32 -10.42
C MET A 28 65.87 30.73 -9.86
N SER A 29 65.04 31.52 -10.55
CA SER A 29 64.63 32.82 -10.03
C SER A 29 63.75 32.66 -8.77
N LYS A 30 63.93 33.58 -7.83
CA LYS A 30 63.22 33.60 -6.53
C LYS A 30 61.71 33.74 -6.71
N GLU A 31 61.29 34.52 -7.70
CA GLU A 31 59.90 34.71 -8.07
C GLU A 31 59.25 33.40 -8.54
N VAL A 32 60.00 32.54 -9.24
CA VAL A 32 59.51 31.21 -9.67
C VAL A 32 59.37 30.27 -8.47
N LEU A 33 60.32 30.28 -7.53
CA LEU A 33 60.21 29.49 -6.28
C LEU A 33 58.98 29.89 -5.46
N SER A 34 58.74 31.20 -5.30
CA SER A 34 57.55 31.71 -4.62
C SER A 34 56.25 31.34 -5.34
N ALA A 35 56.22 31.36 -6.68
CA ALA A 35 55.06 30.93 -7.46
C ALA A 35 54.72 29.44 -7.26
N PHE A 36 55.72 28.56 -7.15
CA PHE A 36 55.51 27.15 -6.78
C PHE A 36 54.93 27.02 -5.37
N GLY A 37 55.41 27.84 -4.44
CA GLY A 37 54.90 27.92 -3.07
C GLY A 37 53.42 28.33 -3.00
N TYR A 38 53.02 29.40 -3.69
CA TYR A 38 51.62 29.83 -3.75
C TYR A 38 50.71 28.78 -4.40
N THR A 39 51.22 28.07 -5.40
CA THR A 39 50.51 26.94 -6.00
C THR A 39 50.33 25.80 -5.00
N ASN A 40 51.37 25.48 -4.24
CA ASN A 40 51.31 24.49 -3.16
C ASN A 40 50.26 24.86 -2.10
N GLU A 41 50.23 26.12 -1.66
CA GLU A 41 49.21 26.59 -0.69
C GLU A 41 47.78 26.42 -1.22
N LYS A 42 47.54 26.74 -2.50
CA LYS A 42 46.23 26.50 -3.12
C LYS A 42 45.88 25.02 -3.18
N LEU A 43 46.83 24.15 -3.52
CA LEU A 43 46.59 22.71 -3.55
C LEU A 43 46.33 22.15 -2.14
N GLU A 44 47.02 22.65 -1.11
CA GLU A 44 46.75 22.28 0.29
C GLU A 44 45.36 22.72 0.75
N ALA A 45 44.97 23.96 0.44
CA ALA A 45 43.63 24.44 0.73
C ALA A 45 42.56 23.59 0.02
N ASN A 46 42.79 23.22 -1.24
CA ASN A 46 41.91 22.32 -1.98
C ASN A 46 41.84 20.91 -1.35
N ASN A 47 42.98 20.36 -0.94
CA ASN A 47 43.04 19.06 -0.27
C ASN A 47 42.25 19.08 1.05
N SER A 48 42.37 20.15 1.84
CA SER A 48 41.59 20.32 3.06
C SER A 48 40.09 20.41 2.76
N PHE A 49 39.71 21.19 1.75
CA PHE A 49 38.30 21.33 1.34
C PHE A 49 37.72 19.99 0.87
N THR A 50 38.42 19.28 -0.01
CA THR A 50 37.98 17.98 -0.53
C THR A 50 37.92 16.94 0.58
N SER A 51 38.87 16.94 1.51
CA SER A 51 38.84 16.03 2.67
C SER A 51 37.63 16.28 3.57
N ASN A 52 37.27 17.54 3.82
CA ASN A 52 36.06 17.89 4.56
C ASN A 52 34.80 17.43 3.82
N ASN A 53 34.74 17.63 2.51
CA ASN A 53 33.62 17.15 1.69
C ASN A 53 33.49 15.62 1.74
N LEU A 54 34.61 14.90 1.56
CA LEU A 54 34.65 13.44 1.67
C LEU A 54 34.16 12.96 3.03
N ASN A 55 34.58 13.58 4.13
CA ASN A 55 34.10 13.22 5.47
C ASN A 55 32.58 13.36 5.60
N ASN A 56 31.99 14.41 5.01
CA ASN A 56 30.54 14.58 4.98
C ASN A 56 29.85 13.49 4.14
N LEU A 57 30.38 13.19 2.95
CA LEU A 57 29.84 12.15 2.07
C LEU A 57 29.90 10.76 2.71
N TYR A 58 31.03 10.40 3.33
CA TYR A 58 31.16 9.14 4.08
C TYR A 58 30.19 9.08 5.27
N SER A 59 30.01 10.20 5.99
CA SER A 59 29.07 10.25 7.10
C SER A 59 27.63 10.06 6.63
N SER A 60 27.24 10.70 5.53
CA SER A 60 25.93 10.52 4.91
C SER A 60 25.72 9.09 4.42
N LEU A 61 26.69 8.51 3.71
CA LEU A 61 26.64 7.14 3.24
C LEU A 61 26.54 6.14 4.41
N LYS A 62 27.29 6.37 5.50
CA LYS A 62 27.22 5.58 6.71
C LYS A 62 25.83 5.61 7.34
N THR A 63 25.21 6.79 7.46
CA THR A 63 23.84 6.93 7.98
C THR A 63 22.86 6.12 7.13
N LYS A 64 22.94 6.21 5.80
CA LYS A 64 22.07 5.44 4.90
C LYS A 64 22.31 3.93 4.99
N ALA A 65 23.57 3.52 5.10
CA ALA A 65 23.97 2.11 5.18
C ALA A 65 23.64 1.44 6.52
N ILE A 66 23.54 2.21 7.62
CA ILE A 66 23.32 1.65 8.96
C ILE A 66 21.88 1.83 9.43
N SER A 67 21.31 3.01 9.21
CA SER A 67 20.07 3.43 9.86
C SER A 67 18.99 3.84 8.86
N GLY A 68 19.27 3.81 7.54
CA GLY A 68 18.30 4.20 6.51
C GLY A 68 17.20 3.15 6.27
N SER A 69 16.24 3.49 5.44
CA SER A 69 15.19 2.53 5.01
C SER A 69 15.65 1.56 3.90
N GLU A 70 16.77 1.87 3.25
CA GLU A 70 17.36 1.09 2.13
C GLU A 70 18.73 0.48 2.55
N VAL A 71 18.84 -0.05 3.77
CA VAL A 71 20.11 -0.60 4.31
C VAL A 71 20.75 -1.61 3.37
N ASP A 72 19.98 -2.55 2.84
CA ASP A 72 20.50 -3.63 2.00
C ASP A 72 21.14 -3.13 0.70
N LYS A 73 20.69 -1.96 0.23
CA LYS A 73 21.24 -1.28 -0.95
C LYS A 73 22.50 -0.50 -0.63
N TYR A 74 22.51 0.27 0.46
CA TYR A 74 23.62 1.17 0.80
C TYR A 74 24.77 0.49 1.55
N ARG A 75 24.53 -0.63 2.25
CA ARG A 75 25.55 -1.38 2.98
C ARG A 75 26.74 -1.82 2.11
N PRO A 76 26.55 -2.57 1.00
CA PRO A 76 27.68 -3.01 0.18
C PRO A 76 28.46 -1.84 -0.45
N LEU A 77 27.78 -0.72 -0.74
CA LEU A 77 28.42 0.50 -1.25
C LEU A 77 29.32 1.15 -0.19
N TYR A 78 28.85 1.22 1.06
CA TYR A 78 29.64 1.73 2.18
C TYR A 78 30.89 0.87 2.43
N ASP A 79 30.75 -0.46 2.40
CA ASP A 79 31.87 -1.37 2.63
C ASP A 79 32.96 -1.21 1.55
N LYS A 80 32.58 -1.07 0.26
CA LYS A 80 33.51 -0.75 -0.83
C LYS A 80 34.17 0.63 -0.64
N ALA A 81 33.37 1.65 -0.31
CA ALA A 81 33.86 3.01 -0.13
C ALA A 81 34.88 3.10 1.03
N GLU A 82 34.65 2.39 2.13
CA GLU A 82 35.57 2.36 3.26
C GLU A 82 36.92 1.72 2.91
N LEU A 83 36.94 0.68 2.07
CA LEU A 83 38.19 0.10 1.55
C LEU A 83 38.98 1.11 0.70
N VAL A 84 38.28 1.90 -0.13
CA VAL A 84 38.89 2.98 -0.92
C VAL A 84 39.46 4.06 0.00
N ARG A 85 38.73 4.45 1.04
CA ARG A 85 39.17 5.40 2.07
C ARG A 85 40.46 4.95 2.73
N GLN A 86 40.50 3.72 3.22
CA GLN A 86 41.67 3.16 3.91
C GLN A 86 42.91 3.14 3.02
N SER A 87 42.76 2.73 1.76
CA SER A 87 43.85 2.75 0.77
C SER A 87 44.34 4.18 0.50
N SER A 88 43.41 5.13 0.35
CA SER A 88 43.69 6.54 0.06
C SER A 88 44.36 7.25 1.23
N ASP A 89 43.87 7.05 2.45
CA ASP A 89 44.44 7.61 3.67
C ASP A 89 45.86 7.06 3.92
N SER A 90 46.11 5.78 3.63
CA SER A 90 47.44 5.18 3.75
C SER A 90 48.49 5.85 2.86
N LEU A 91 48.18 6.03 1.56
CA LEU A 91 49.10 6.72 0.65
C LEU A 91 49.21 8.22 0.97
N TYR A 92 48.10 8.88 1.28
CA TYR A 92 48.08 10.31 1.64
C TYR A 92 48.96 10.59 2.86
N ALA A 93 48.87 9.76 3.90
CA ALA A 93 49.68 9.88 5.11
C ALA A 93 51.16 9.60 4.85
N PHE A 94 51.46 8.61 3.99
CA PHE A 94 52.84 8.34 3.56
C PHE A 94 53.45 9.54 2.83
N VAL A 95 52.73 10.13 1.86
CA VAL A 95 53.20 11.33 1.15
C VAL A 95 53.35 12.52 2.11
N LYS A 96 52.41 12.69 3.07
CA LYS A 96 52.54 13.71 4.12
C LYS A 96 53.82 13.53 4.93
N SER A 97 54.13 12.31 5.35
CA SER A 97 55.35 12.03 6.13
C SER A 97 56.64 12.38 5.37
N LEU A 98 56.65 12.21 4.04
CA LEU A 98 57.77 12.62 3.19
C LEU A 98 57.90 14.15 3.14
N LYS A 99 56.79 14.87 3.02
CA LYS A 99 56.75 16.34 3.04
C LYS A 99 57.23 16.89 4.39
N ASP A 100 56.71 16.36 5.49
CA ASP A 100 57.08 16.77 6.85
C ASP A 100 58.58 16.54 7.09
N SER A 101 59.10 15.37 6.68
CA SER A 101 60.52 15.05 6.80
C SER A 101 61.41 15.98 5.96
N MET A 102 60.93 16.39 4.79
CA MET A 102 61.64 17.33 3.92
C MET A 102 61.67 18.74 4.51
N LEU A 103 60.53 19.23 5.00
CA LEU A 103 60.41 20.56 5.60
C LEU A 103 61.18 20.68 6.93
N SER A 104 61.37 19.59 7.67
CA SER A 104 62.17 19.58 8.91
C SER A 104 63.64 19.96 8.73
N THR A 105 64.13 19.99 7.49
CA THR A 105 65.51 20.42 7.18
C THR A 105 65.67 21.95 7.10
N ILE A 106 64.56 22.69 7.15
CA ILE A 106 64.53 24.15 7.16
C ILE A 106 64.25 24.60 8.59
N SER A 107 64.94 25.66 9.05
CA SER A 107 64.71 26.23 10.38
C SER A 107 63.30 26.82 10.50
N ASP A 108 62.74 26.76 11.71
CA ASP A 108 61.42 27.35 12.01
C ASP A 108 61.37 28.85 11.70
N GLU A 109 62.47 29.57 11.89
CA GLU A 109 62.59 30.99 11.52
C GLU A 109 62.37 31.20 10.02
N ASN A 110 62.99 30.36 9.18
CA ASN A 110 62.88 30.47 7.72
C ASN A 110 61.51 30.03 7.22
N LEU A 111 60.90 29.00 7.82
CA LEU A 111 59.55 28.54 7.49
C LEU A 111 58.47 29.59 7.81
N ASN A 112 58.68 30.42 8.84
CA ASN A 112 57.77 31.50 9.23
C ASN A 112 58.07 32.85 8.57
N SER A 113 59.07 32.92 7.69
CA SER A 113 59.42 34.14 6.98
C SER A 113 58.57 34.37 5.73
N GLU A 114 58.44 35.63 5.29
CA GLU A 114 57.81 35.98 4.00
C GLU A 114 58.52 35.36 2.79
N LYS A 115 59.78 34.93 2.96
CA LYS A 115 60.64 34.33 1.93
C LYS A 115 60.79 32.82 2.08
N LYS A 116 59.91 32.15 2.84
CA LYS A 116 60.00 30.70 3.13
C LYS A 116 60.28 29.81 1.91
N TYR A 117 59.74 30.16 0.74
CA TYR A 117 59.93 29.41 -0.50
C TYR A 117 61.27 29.67 -1.20
N GLU A 118 61.87 30.84 -0.99
CA GLU A 118 63.19 31.16 -1.53
C GLU A 118 64.29 30.32 -0.85
N TYR A 119 64.05 29.83 0.37
CA TYR A 119 64.94 28.90 1.08
C TYR A 119 64.78 27.43 0.66
N MET A 120 63.85 27.14 -0.25
CA MET A 120 63.52 25.78 -0.74
C MET A 120 64.07 25.54 -2.16
N ASP A 121 65.20 26.14 -2.50
CA ASP A 121 65.83 26.10 -3.83
C ASP A 121 66.70 24.84 -4.05
N SER A 122 67.20 24.23 -2.97
CA SER A 122 68.11 23.09 -3.00
C SER A 122 67.41 21.75 -3.36
N PRO A 123 67.99 20.94 -4.26
CA PRO A 123 67.50 19.58 -4.56
C PRO A 123 68.07 18.50 -3.64
N GLU A 124 69.00 18.85 -2.74
CA GLU A 124 69.90 17.91 -2.09
C GLU A 124 69.18 16.83 -1.28
N TRP A 125 68.11 17.21 -0.56
CA TRP A 125 67.37 16.27 0.29
C TRP A 125 66.77 15.11 -0.51
N LEU A 126 66.12 15.41 -1.63
CA LEU A 126 65.51 14.38 -2.50
C LEU A 126 66.56 13.62 -3.28
N ASN A 127 67.62 14.31 -3.73
CA ASN A 127 68.75 13.67 -4.37
C ASN A 127 69.34 12.57 -3.47
N GLN A 128 69.59 12.87 -2.19
CA GLN A 128 70.10 11.90 -1.22
C GLN A 128 69.07 10.84 -0.82
N LYS A 129 67.79 11.22 -0.70
CA LYS A 129 66.74 10.30 -0.22
C LYS A 129 66.35 9.30 -1.29
N PHE A 130 66.10 9.75 -2.53
CA PHE A 130 65.58 8.92 -3.62
C PHE A 130 66.66 8.36 -4.54
N PHE A 131 67.88 8.90 -4.51
CA PHE A 131 68.96 8.46 -5.37
C PHE A 131 70.23 8.16 -4.56
N LYS A 132 70.92 7.08 -4.93
CA LYS A 132 72.20 6.66 -4.33
C LYS A 132 73.11 6.16 -5.44
N ASN A 133 74.30 6.74 -5.56
CA ASN A 133 75.30 6.38 -6.59
C ASN A 133 74.73 6.39 -8.03
N GLY A 134 73.90 7.38 -8.37
CA GLY A 134 73.30 7.50 -9.71
C GLY A 134 72.22 6.47 -10.05
N LYS A 135 71.71 5.73 -9.04
CA LYS A 135 70.57 4.81 -9.15
C LYS A 135 69.48 5.16 -8.14
N ILE A 136 68.26 4.66 -8.35
CA ILE A 136 67.14 4.80 -7.41
C ILE A 136 67.48 4.07 -6.10
N SER A 137 67.28 4.73 -4.97
CA SER A 137 67.49 4.17 -3.63
C SER A 137 66.33 3.27 -3.19
N ASP A 138 66.50 2.54 -2.09
CA ASP A 138 65.40 1.74 -1.50
C ASP A 138 64.18 2.58 -1.11
N ALA A 139 64.40 3.82 -0.66
CA ALA A 139 63.32 4.75 -0.35
C ALA A 139 62.59 5.22 -1.62
N GLY A 140 63.32 5.44 -2.72
CA GLY A 140 62.73 5.74 -4.03
C GLY A 140 61.90 4.57 -4.57
N ASN A 141 62.41 3.33 -4.46
CA ASN A 141 61.67 2.12 -4.83
C ASN A 141 60.43 1.91 -3.95
N THR A 142 60.52 2.21 -2.65
CA THR A 142 59.38 2.17 -1.73
C THR A 142 58.31 3.17 -2.14
N PHE A 143 58.70 4.39 -2.50
CA PHE A 143 57.77 5.42 -2.98
C PHE A 143 57.04 4.99 -4.26
N LEU A 144 57.77 4.49 -5.26
CA LEU A 144 57.20 3.95 -6.49
C LEU A 144 56.24 2.78 -6.21
N SER A 145 56.67 1.84 -5.36
CA SER A 145 55.84 0.68 -5.00
C SER A 145 54.56 1.09 -4.28
N LYS A 146 54.59 2.10 -3.41
CA LYS A 146 53.39 2.62 -2.73
C LYS A 146 52.40 3.25 -3.71
N LEU A 147 52.88 3.98 -4.72
CA LEU A 147 52.03 4.53 -5.79
C LEU A 147 51.40 3.42 -6.64
N THR A 148 52.21 2.47 -7.10
CA THR A 148 51.76 1.34 -7.92
C THR A 148 50.76 0.47 -7.16
N ASN A 149 51.04 0.13 -5.90
CA ASN A 149 50.14 -0.66 -5.06
C ASN A 149 48.81 0.07 -4.80
N TYR A 150 48.84 1.39 -4.56
CA TYR A 150 47.61 2.17 -4.41
C TYR A 150 46.76 2.11 -5.69
N ARG A 151 47.37 2.38 -6.85
CA ARG A 151 46.72 2.31 -8.16
C ARG A 151 46.07 0.94 -8.39
N ASP A 152 46.83 -0.14 -8.22
CA ASP A 152 46.38 -1.49 -8.53
C ASP A 152 45.32 -1.98 -7.54
N ASN A 153 45.48 -1.66 -6.26
CA ASN A 153 44.47 -1.95 -5.23
C ASN A 153 43.18 -1.17 -5.48
N LEU A 154 43.27 0.12 -5.83
CA LEU A 154 42.11 0.93 -6.09
C LEU A 154 41.31 0.38 -7.27
N ILE A 155 41.98 0.11 -8.41
CA ILE A 155 41.35 -0.54 -9.57
C ILE A 155 40.68 -1.85 -9.19
N LYS A 156 41.33 -2.67 -8.34
CA LYS A 156 40.78 -3.95 -7.90
C LYS A 156 39.56 -3.80 -6.99
N ILE A 157 39.60 -2.88 -6.02
CA ILE A 157 38.50 -2.64 -5.07
C ILE A 157 37.28 -2.09 -5.82
N THR A 158 37.51 -1.18 -6.77
CA THR A 158 36.43 -0.50 -7.48
C THR A 158 35.88 -1.27 -8.67
N ALA A 159 36.55 -2.34 -9.11
CA ALA A 159 36.13 -3.12 -10.26
C ALA A 159 34.78 -3.79 -10.01
N ASP A 160 33.78 -3.41 -10.81
CA ASP A 160 32.48 -4.05 -10.84
C ASP A 160 32.13 -4.40 -12.29
N SER A 161 32.04 -5.69 -12.60
CA SER A 161 31.77 -6.16 -13.97
C SER A 161 30.39 -5.75 -14.49
N SER A 162 29.48 -5.37 -13.60
CA SER A 162 28.16 -4.85 -13.97
C SER A 162 28.18 -3.35 -14.31
N ASP A 163 29.28 -2.66 -14.04
CA ASP A 163 29.41 -1.22 -14.16
C ASP A 163 30.60 -0.82 -15.04
N SER A 164 30.28 -0.56 -16.32
CA SER A 164 31.24 -0.14 -17.34
C SER A 164 32.05 1.11 -16.96
N TRP A 165 31.52 2.01 -16.12
CA TRP A 165 32.25 3.21 -15.72
C TRP A 165 33.48 2.83 -14.88
N THR A 166 33.34 1.86 -13.99
CA THR A 166 34.45 1.39 -13.13
C THR A 166 35.50 0.61 -13.91
N THR A 167 35.08 -0.21 -14.88
CA THR A 167 35.99 -1.07 -15.65
C THR A 167 36.76 -0.31 -16.72
N ASP A 168 36.18 0.77 -17.25
CA ASP A 168 36.74 1.50 -18.38
C ASP A 168 37.26 2.87 -17.95
N LYS A 169 36.36 3.84 -17.71
CA LYS A 169 36.72 5.25 -17.52
C LYS A 169 37.49 5.49 -16.24
N PHE A 170 37.00 4.96 -15.12
CA PHE A 170 37.63 5.16 -13.82
C PHE A 170 38.99 4.47 -13.76
N LYS A 171 39.07 3.23 -14.23
CA LYS A 171 40.34 2.49 -14.33
C LYS A 171 41.39 3.27 -15.13
N VAL A 172 41.04 3.80 -16.29
CA VAL A 172 41.95 4.62 -17.12
C VAL A 172 42.39 5.89 -16.37
N THR A 173 41.44 6.59 -15.75
CA THR A 173 41.72 7.82 -14.98
C THR A 173 42.69 7.55 -13.82
N VAL A 174 42.47 6.48 -13.07
CA VAL A 174 43.35 6.03 -11.97
C VAL A 174 44.72 5.65 -12.52
N ALA A 175 44.75 4.92 -13.64
CA ALA A 175 46.01 4.52 -14.26
C ALA A 175 46.85 5.72 -14.69
N GLU A 176 46.26 6.72 -15.34
CA GLU A 176 46.93 7.94 -15.82
C GLU A 176 47.46 8.81 -14.67
N LYS A 177 46.66 9.01 -13.62
CA LYS A 177 47.05 9.86 -12.47
C LYS A 177 48.23 9.28 -11.67
N PHE A 178 48.30 7.95 -11.57
CA PHE A 178 49.30 7.25 -10.76
C PHE A 178 50.29 6.43 -11.60
N GLU A 179 50.47 6.80 -12.88
CA GLU A 179 51.42 6.17 -13.77
C GLU A 179 52.86 6.55 -13.41
N THR A 180 53.72 5.54 -13.30
CA THR A 180 55.15 5.68 -12.97
C THR A 180 56.08 5.17 -14.08
N ASN A 181 55.56 5.08 -15.31
CA ASN A 181 56.31 4.62 -16.48
C ASN A 181 57.36 5.62 -16.97
N ASP A 182 58.40 5.13 -17.66
CA ASP A 182 59.52 5.94 -18.15
C ASP A 182 59.05 7.09 -19.07
N VAL A 183 59.59 8.28 -18.83
CA VAL A 183 59.20 9.53 -19.50
C VAL A 183 60.17 9.82 -20.65
N LYS A 184 59.63 10.04 -21.84
CA LYS A 184 60.39 10.51 -23.01
C LYS A 184 60.38 12.03 -23.09
N ARG A 185 61.55 12.65 -22.97
CA ARG A 185 61.74 14.10 -23.18
C ARG A 185 62.38 14.35 -24.55
N LYS A 186 61.91 15.36 -25.29
CA LYS A 186 62.50 15.73 -26.60
C LYS A 186 64.01 15.98 -26.44
N GLY A 187 64.84 15.23 -27.16
CA GLY A 187 66.29 15.37 -27.16
C GLY A 187 67.04 14.71 -26.00
N LYS A 188 66.39 13.91 -25.13
CA LYS A 188 67.04 13.13 -24.07
C LYS A 188 66.67 11.65 -24.17
N ALA A 189 67.53 10.77 -23.70
CA ALA A 189 67.21 9.35 -23.53
C ALA A 189 65.99 9.18 -22.60
N PRO A 190 65.18 8.12 -22.75
CA PRO A 190 64.12 7.80 -21.79
C PRO A 190 64.65 7.82 -20.36
N GLN A 191 64.01 8.60 -19.49
CA GLN A 191 64.38 8.68 -18.07
C GLN A 191 63.28 8.03 -17.25
N ASN A 192 63.67 7.34 -16.17
CA ASN A 192 62.69 6.84 -15.22
C ASN A 192 61.83 7.99 -14.68
N TRP A 193 60.54 7.71 -14.42
CA TRP A 193 59.58 8.71 -13.92
C TRP A 193 60.07 9.45 -12.68
N LEU A 194 60.69 8.74 -11.74
CA LEU A 194 61.21 9.32 -10.50
C LEU A 194 62.36 10.31 -10.78
N ASN A 195 63.31 9.91 -11.63
CA ASN A 195 64.39 10.78 -12.09
C ASN A 195 63.84 12.02 -12.80
N ALA A 196 62.89 11.84 -13.72
CA ALA A 196 62.32 12.94 -14.47
C ALA A 196 61.64 13.98 -13.56
N ARG A 197 60.96 13.55 -12.50
CA ARG A 197 60.15 14.43 -11.64
C ARG A 197 60.87 14.99 -10.41
N TYR A 198 61.93 14.35 -9.93
CA TYR A 198 62.54 14.71 -8.63
C TYR A 198 64.07 14.85 -8.66
N GLU A 199 64.78 14.30 -9.66
CA GLU A 199 66.25 14.42 -9.70
C GLU A 199 66.66 15.85 -10.08
N GLY A 200 67.44 16.50 -9.22
CA GLY A 200 67.91 17.87 -9.42
C GLY A 200 66.81 18.93 -9.35
N MET A 201 65.60 18.58 -8.90
CA MET A 201 64.49 19.51 -8.77
C MET A 201 64.54 20.23 -7.42
N PRO A 202 64.30 21.55 -7.38
CA PRO A 202 64.20 22.30 -6.13
C PRO A 202 63.17 21.72 -5.16
N MET A 203 63.45 21.85 -3.87
CA MET A 203 62.58 21.34 -2.80
C MET A 203 61.14 21.84 -2.94
N VAL A 204 60.92 23.13 -3.24
CA VAL A 204 59.56 23.69 -3.38
C VAL A 204 58.79 23.04 -4.53
N SER A 205 59.45 22.75 -5.65
CA SER A 205 58.81 22.10 -6.81
C SER A 205 58.36 20.69 -6.45
N SER A 206 59.22 19.96 -5.74
CA SER A 206 58.92 18.61 -5.29
C SER A 206 57.85 18.56 -4.19
N LEU A 207 57.83 19.57 -3.31
CA LEU A 207 56.76 19.77 -2.34
C LEU A 207 55.42 19.92 -3.06
N THR A 208 55.34 20.81 -4.07
CA THR A 208 54.15 21.00 -4.90
C THR A 208 53.74 19.70 -5.60
N ASN A 209 54.70 18.92 -6.13
CA ASN A 209 54.42 17.62 -6.75
C ASN A 209 53.84 16.60 -5.75
N PHE A 210 54.35 16.55 -4.52
CA PHE A 210 53.77 15.68 -3.49
C PHE A 210 52.36 16.13 -3.09
N THR A 211 52.12 17.44 -2.99
CA THR A 211 50.79 17.98 -2.74
C THR A 211 49.84 17.70 -3.90
N GLN A 212 50.32 17.72 -5.15
CA GLN A 212 49.55 17.32 -6.31
C GLN A 212 49.15 15.84 -6.23
N ILE A 213 50.05 14.93 -5.84
CA ILE A 213 49.69 13.52 -5.60
C ILE A 213 48.61 13.40 -4.53
N GLN A 214 48.71 14.18 -3.44
CA GLN A 214 47.67 14.24 -2.41
C GLN A 214 46.32 14.73 -2.95
N THR A 215 46.33 15.70 -3.87
CA THR A 215 45.13 16.15 -4.60
C THR A 215 44.59 15.06 -5.51
N ASP A 216 45.45 14.35 -6.23
CA ASP A 216 45.04 13.27 -7.11
C ASP A 216 44.38 12.13 -6.32
N ILE A 217 44.88 11.81 -5.13
CA ILE A 217 44.26 10.84 -4.21
C ILE A 217 42.85 11.30 -3.82
N ARG A 218 42.71 12.51 -3.27
CA ARG A 218 41.42 13.02 -2.76
C ARG A 218 40.37 13.22 -3.85
N THR A 219 40.79 13.74 -5.01
CA THR A 219 39.88 13.91 -6.15
C THR A 219 39.43 12.58 -6.74
N THR A 220 40.32 11.58 -6.79
CA THR A 220 39.98 10.23 -7.26
C THR A 220 39.00 9.53 -6.31
N GLU A 221 39.26 9.63 -5.01
CA GLU A 221 38.35 9.15 -3.96
C GLU A 221 36.97 9.81 -4.06
N ALA A 222 36.91 11.14 -4.20
CA ALA A 222 35.66 11.88 -4.34
C ALA A 222 34.89 11.47 -5.60
N THR A 223 35.58 11.33 -6.72
CA THR A 223 34.96 10.91 -8.00
C THR A 223 34.33 9.52 -7.88
N TYR A 224 34.99 8.58 -7.21
CA TYR A 224 34.43 7.25 -6.99
C TYR A 224 33.20 7.29 -6.07
N LEU A 225 33.27 8.04 -4.98
CA LEU A 225 32.17 8.16 -4.02
C LEU A 225 30.94 8.84 -4.64
N ASP A 226 31.15 9.89 -5.45
CA ASP A 226 30.10 10.55 -6.22
C ASP A 226 29.42 9.58 -7.19
N HIS A 227 30.21 8.72 -7.85
CA HIS A 227 29.67 7.69 -8.74
C HIS A 227 28.84 6.65 -7.98
N LEU A 228 29.31 6.15 -6.83
CA LEU A 228 28.54 5.22 -6.00
C LEU A 228 27.20 5.82 -5.54
N LEU A 229 27.23 7.08 -5.07
CA LEU A 229 26.04 7.77 -4.59
C LEU A 229 25.07 8.11 -5.74
N GLY A 230 25.61 8.53 -6.88
CA GLY A 230 24.84 8.84 -8.10
C GLY A 230 24.17 7.61 -8.69
N GLY A 231 24.88 6.46 -8.74
CA GLY A 231 24.32 5.18 -9.14
C GLY A 231 23.17 4.75 -8.23
N ALA A 232 23.40 4.74 -6.92
CA ALA A 232 22.38 4.37 -5.94
C ALA A 232 21.14 5.29 -5.97
N ALA A 233 21.33 6.59 -6.21
CA ALA A 233 20.23 7.54 -6.38
C ALA A 233 19.45 7.29 -7.68
N SER A 234 20.15 6.95 -8.77
CA SER A 234 19.54 6.64 -10.06
C SER A 234 18.71 5.36 -10.01
N ASP A 235 19.22 4.32 -9.35
CA ASP A 235 18.48 3.07 -9.11
C ASP A 235 17.20 3.32 -8.30
N GLY A 236 17.28 4.21 -7.30
CA GLY A 236 16.12 4.60 -6.49
C GLY A 236 15.02 5.30 -7.30
N ASN A 237 15.36 5.92 -8.43
CA ASN A 237 14.46 6.66 -9.32
C ASN A 237 14.13 5.89 -10.61
N ASN A 238 14.54 4.63 -10.72
CA ASN A 238 14.26 3.82 -11.90
C ASN A 238 12.75 3.53 -11.99
N PHE A 239 12.16 3.82 -13.15
CA PHE A 239 10.74 3.60 -13.42
C PHE A 239 10.32 2.12 -13.31
N SER A 240 11.26 1.18 -13.39
CA SER A 240 10.98 -0.25 -13.17
C SER A 240 10.50 -0.57 -11.75
N ASN A 241 10.82 0.27 -10.76
CA ASN A 241 10.34 0.13 -9.39
C ASN A 241 8.99 0.82 -9.16
N PHE A 242 8.29 1.22 -10.23
CA PHE A 242 6.97 1.84 -10.14
C PHE A 242 5.92 1.00 -10.86
N ASN A 243 4.79 0.82 -10.19
CA ASN A 243 3.63 0.16 -10.75
C ASN A 243 2.43 1.13 -10.83
N GLY A 244 1.63 0.99 -11.88
CA GLY A 244 0.42 1.78 -12.06
C GLY A 244 -0.72 1.22 -11.22
N ILE A 245 -1.13 1.94 -10.19
CA ILE A 245 -2.23 1.55 -9.31
C ILE A 245 -3.49 2.33 -9.71
N VAL A 246 -4.53 1.60 -10.11
CA VAL A 246 -5.82 2.19 -10.44
C VAL A 246 -6.62 2.43 -9.16
N LYS A 247 -6.83 3.70 -8.82
CA LYS A 247 -7.70 4.12 -7.71
C LYS A 247 -9.07 4.52 -8.27
N LEU A 248 -9.99 3.57 -8.30
CA LEU A 248 -11.38 3.82 -8.69
C LEU A 248 -12.15 4.53 -7.57
N ASP A 249 -13.14 5.35 -7.93
CA ASP A 249 -14.04 5.99 -6.95
C ASP A 249 -14.95 4.95 -6.27
N LYS A 250 -15.24 3.84 -6.97
CA LYS A 250 -15.95 2.66 -6.44
C LYS A 250 -15.56 1.41 -7.22
N TYR A 251 -15.79 0.24 -6.64
CA TYR A 251 -15.43 -1.06 -7.25
C TYR A 251 -16.61 -1.87 -7.79
N VAL A 252 -17.85 -1.44 -7.54
CA VAL A 252 -19.07 -2.10 -8.03
C VAL A 252 -19.86 -1.11 -8.88
N PHE A 253 -20.16 -1.52 -10.12
CA PHE A 253 -20.86 -0.71 -11.11
C PHE A 253 -22.05 -1.46 -11.68
N PHE A 254 -23.09 -0.72 -12.05
CA PHE A 254 -24.18 -1.25 -12.87
C PHE A 254 -23.83 -1.20 -14.37
N PRO A 255 -24.42 -2.07 -15.22
CA PRO A 255 -24.21 -1.98 -16.66
C PRO A 255 -24.56 -0.60 -17.22
N GLY A 256 -23.64 0.01 -17.97
CA GLY A 256 -23.80 1.35 -18.56
C GLY A 256 -23.43 2.51 -17.64
N GLU A 257 -23.07 2.25 -16.39
CA GLU A 257 -22.58 3.28 -15.47
C GLU A 257 -21.17 3.75 -15.83
N LYS A 258 -20.88 5.05 -15.64
CA LYS A 258 -19.56 5.61 -15.91
C LYS A 258 -18.56 5.15 -14.86
N VAL A 259 -17.48 4.51 -15.30
CA VAL A 259 -16.34 4.14 -14.45
C VAL A 259 -15.41 5.34 -14.33
N THR A 260 -15.25 5.88 -13.13
CA THR A 260 -14.34 7.00 -12.82
C THR A 260 -13.30 6.60 -11.79
N GLY A 261 -12.11 7.19 -11.90
CA GLY A 261 -10.97 6.91 -11.05
C GLY A 261 -9.72 7.65 -11.52
N THR A 262 -8.63 7.48 -10.77
CA THR A 262 -7.32 8.04 -11.07
C THR A 262 -6.29 6.91 -11.12
N ILE A 263 -5.33 6.98 -12.04
CA ILE A 263 -4.17 6.08 -12.05
C ILE A 263 -3.02 6.80 -11.37
N VAL A 264 -2.47 6.19 -10.32
CA VAL A 264 -1.32 6.72 -9.58
C VAL A 264 -0.14 5.77 -9.71
N LEU A 265 1.08 6.30 -9.59
CA LEU A 265 2.28 5.46 -9.55
C LEU A 265 2.57 5.10 -8.09
N GLY A 266 2.56 3.82 -7.78
CA GLY A 266 3.05 3.27 -6.51
C GLY A 266 4.48 2.79 -6.68
N LYS A 267 5.36 3.10 -5.74
CA LYS A 267 6.72 2.56 -5.71
C LYS A 267 6.68 1.15 -5.11
N GLU A 268 7.08 0.15 -5.88
CA GLU A 268 7.28 -1.24 -5.47
C GLU A 268 8.80 -1.51 -5.50
N ASP A 269 9.44 -1.45 -4.34
CA ASP A 269 10.90 -1.59 -4.21
C ASP A 269 11.23 -2.53 -3.04
N PRO A 270 11.75 -3.73 -3.30
CA PRO A 270 12.11 -4.69 -2.26
C PRO A 270 13.16 -4.18 -1.26
N THR A 271 13.96 -3.20 -1.67
CA THR A 271 14.99 -2.60 -0.81
C THR A 271 14.42 -1.55 0.15
N LEU A 272 13.23 -1.03 -0.12
CA LEU A 272 12.57 -0.02 0.71
C LEU A 272 11.80 -0.68 1.86
N LYS A 273 12.36 -0.66 3.07
CA LYS A 273 11.76 -1.32 4.23
C LYS A 273 11.16 -0.31 5.22
N PRO A 274 9.86 -0.38 5.52
CA PRO A 274 9.26 0.42 6.59
C PRO A 274 9.85 0.04 7.95
N THR A 275 10.04 1.03 8.81
CA THR A 275 10.46 0.82 10.21
C THR A 275 9.29 0.31 11.05
N ARG A 276 8.11 0.90 10.86
CA ARG A 276 6.87 0.55 11.55
C ARG A 276 5.66 0.94 10.71
N VAL A 277 4.57 0.22 10.89
CA VAL A 277 3.26 0.56 10.33
C VAL A 277 2.24 0.60 11.46
N ASP A 278 1.45 1.67 11.49
CA ASP A 278 0.26 1.77 12.33
C ASP A 278 -0.98 1.69 11.44
N LEU A 279 -1.84 0.68 11.66
CA LEU A 279 -3.08 0.45 10.94
C LEU A 279 -4.27 0.63 11.90
N ASN A 280 -5.18 1.55 11.58
CA ASN A 280 -6.33 1.92 12.41
C ASN A 280 -5.94 2.22 13.88
N GLY A 281 -4.81 2.89 14.07
CA GLY A 281 -4.29 3.29 15.39
C GLY A 281 -3.60 2.20 16.20
N LYS A 282 -3.28 1.04 15.60
CA LYS A 282 -2.54 -0.06 16.24
C LYS A 282 -1.32 -0.45 15.41
N ALA A 283 -0.25 -0.88 16.08
CA ALA A 283 0.91 -1.47 15.42
C ALA A 283 0.47 -2.67 14.55
N TYR A 284 1.05 -2.78 13.36
CA TYR A 284 0.71 -3.77 12.37
C TYR A 284 1.96 -4.32 11.72
N ASP A 285 2.15 -5.64 11.75
CA ASP A 285 3.44 -6.28 11.38
C ASP A 285 3.45 -6.92 9.99
N ASN A 286 2.31 -6.99 9.29
CA ASN A 286 2.23 -7.62 7.97
C ASN A 286 2.58 -6.62 6.86
N TYR A 287 3.85 -6.21 6.82
CA TYR A 287 4.41 -5.34 5.79
C TYR A 287 5.75 -5.90 5.31
N SER A 288 6.01 -5.80 4.00
CA SER A 288 7.21 -6.30 3.34
C SER A 288 7.45 -5.54 2.04
N GLU A 289 8.70 -5.36 1.65
CA GLU A 289 9.06 -4.88 0.29
C GLU A 289 8.39 -3.54 -0.10
N GLY A 290 8.34 -2.59 0.83
CA GLY A 290 7.70 -1.28 0.60
C GLY A 290 6.17 -1.30 0.58
N ALA A 291 5.55 -2.47 0.80
CA ALA A 291 4.11 -2.66 0.80
C ALA A 291 3.58 -3.07 2.18
N VAL A 292 2.30 -2.71 2.44
CA VAL A 292 1.55 -3.15 3.62
C VAL A 292 0.47 -4.10 3.16
N ASN A 293 0.59 -5.37 3.52
CA ASN A 293 -0.37 -6.40 3.14
C ASN A 293 -1.55 -6.34 4.11
N VAL A 294 -2.69 -5.82 3.66
CA VAL A 294 -3.89 -5.69 4.51
C VAL A 294 -4.59 -7.05 4.65
N ASP A 295 -4.54 -7.63 5.85
CA ASP A 295 -5.25 -8.85 6.24
C ASP A 295 -6.13 -8.54 7.45
N LEU A 296 -7.33 -8.01 7.16
CA LEU A 296 -8.31 -7.64 8.17
C LEU A 296 -9.62 -8.41 7.93
N ARG A 297 -10.20 -8.93 9.01
CA ARG A 297 -11.59 -9.40 8.96
C ARG A 297 -12.53 -8.21 8.82
N ALA A 298 -13.41 -8.26 7.82
CA ALA A 298 -14.47 -7.29 7.66
C ALA A 298 -15.33 -7.19 8.94
N ASP A 299 -15.80 -5.98 9.26
CA ASP A 299 -16.65 -5.72 10.41
C ASP A 299 -17.96 -6.54 10.36
N ARG A 300 -18.53 -6.86 11.53
CA ARG A 300 -19.82 -7.55 11.64
C ARG A 300 -20.99 -6.68 11.22
N SER A 301 -20.83 -5.35 11.30
CA SER A 301 -21.85 -4.38 10.93
C SER A 301 -21.72 -3.98 9.45
N THR A 302 -22.86 -3.89 8.78
CA THR A 302 -22.92 -3.47 7.37
C THR A 302 -22.67 -1.98 7.20
N GLY A 303 -22.25 -1.59 5.99
CA GLY A 303 -22.01 -0.22 5.60
C GLY A 303 -20.56 0.04 5.21
N GLU A 304 -20.24 1.30 4.96
CA GLU A 304 -18.89 1.74 4.62
C GLU A 304 -17.99 1.76 5.86
N LYS A 305 -16.76 1.28 5.70
CA LYS A 305 -15.75 1.15 6.74
C LYS A 305 -14.46 1.77 6.25
N ASN A 306 -13.81 2.57 7.08
CA ASN A 306 -12.54 3.20 6.75
C ASN A 306 -11.37 2.29 7.11
N ILE A 307 -10.30 2.41 6.34
CA ILE A 307 -8.97 1.87 6.63
C ILE A 307 -8.02 3.06 6.54
N GLU A 308 -7.45 3.47 7.67
CA GLU A 308 -6.49 4.57 7.72
C GLU A 308 -5.29 4.19 8.59
N GLY A 309 -4.14 4.77 8.29
CA GLY A 309 -2.90 4.43 8.98
C GLY A 309 -1.72 5.26 8.54
N THR A 310 -0.56 4.94 9.11
CA THR A 310 0.70 5.63 8.86
C THR A 310 1.82 4.61 8.69
N ILE A 311 2.60 4.78 7.63
CA ILE A 311 3.83 4.02 7.36
C ILE A 311 5.00 4.93 7.75
N TYR A 312 5.93 4.42 8.55
CA TYR A 312 7.11 5.15 9.00
C TYR A 312 8.36 4.63 8.29
N PHE A 313 9.14 5.54 7.72
CA PHE A 313 10.44 5.26 7.10
C PHE A 313 11.52 6.11 7.75
N ILE A 314 12.73 5.60 7.90
CA ILE A 314 13.87 6.43 8.30
C ILE A 314 14.51 7.05 7.07
N GLN A 315 14.55 8.38 7.06
CA GLN A 315 15.25 9.20 6.07
C GLN A 315 16.20 10.13 6.82
N ASP A 316 17.49 10.08 6.48
CA ASP A 316 18.54 10.91 7.09
C ASP A 316 18.63 10.78 8.62
N GLY A 317 18.29 9.60 9.16
CA GLY A 317 18.30 9.31 10.60
C GLY A 317 17.03 9.73 11.34
N GLU A 318 16.06 10.35 10.66
CA GLU A 318 14.77 10.73 11.23
C GLU A 318 13.63 9.86 10.67
N GLU A 319 12.68 9.49 11.52
CA GLU A 319 11.43 8.88 11.05
C GLU A 319 10.55 9.91 10.32
N LYS A 320 10.11 9.56 9.11
CA LYS A 320 9.15 10.31 8.30
C LYS A 320 7.84 9.53 8.16
N PRO A 321 6.69 10.12 8.54
CA PRO A 321 5.39 9.48 8.43
C PRO A 321 4.78 9.66 7.03
N ILE A 322 4.19 8.59 6.48
CA ILE A 322 3.38 8.60 5.25
C ILE A 322 1.99 8.08 5.61
N THR A 323 0.99 8.95 5.57
CA THR A 323 -0.39 8.58 5.90
C THR A 323 -1.13 8.01 4.70
N PHE A 324 -2.00 7.03 4.95
CA PHE A 324 -2.90 6.48 3.95
C PHE A 324 -4.33 6.42 4.49
N LYS A 325 -5.29 6.55 3.57
CA LYS A 325 -6.72 6.44 3.87
C LYS A 325 -7.46 5.84 2.69
N SER A 326 -8.28 4.84 2.99
CA SER A 326 -9.17 4.15 2.06
C SER A 326 -10.46 3.74 2.77
N SER A 327 -11.45 3.26 2.02
CA SER A 327 -12.68 2.69 2.56
C SER A 327 -13.07 1.39 1.84
N TYR A 328 -13.83 0.54 2.52
CA TYR A 328 -14.42 -0.68 1.98
C TYR A 328 -15.88 -0.83 2.45
N SER A 329 -16.72 -1.48 1.65
CA SER A 329 -18.14 -1.66 1.97
C SER A 329 -18.43 -3.10 2.42
N VAL A 330 -19.09 -3.23 3.57
CA VAL A 330 -19.57 -4.52 4.09
C VAL A 330 -21.05 -4.65 3.79
N VAL A 331 -21.40 -5.61 2.94
CA VAL A 331 -22.79 -5.94 2.59
C VAL A 331 -23.24 -7.22 3.26
N ASN A 332 -24.53 -7.31 3.60
CA ASN A 332 -25.09 -8.55 4.12
C ASN A 332 -24.97 -9.68 3.08
N LYS A 333 -24.50 -10.84 3.52
CA LYS A 333 -24.53 -12.05 2.71
C LYS A 333 -26.00 -12.36 2.36
N PRO A 334 -26.33 -12.60 1.07
CA PRO A 334 -27.65 -13.12 0.71
C PRO A 334 -27.94 -14.39 1.52
N ASN A 335 -28.95 -14.34 2.38
CA ASN A 335 -29.21 -15.38 3.38
C ASN A 335 -30.33 -16.35 2.99
N ALA A 336 -31.08 -16.06 1.93
CA ALA A 336 -32.14 -16.93 1.45
C ALA A 336 -32.35 -16.77 -0.07
N ALA A 337 -32.51 -17.90 -0.76
CA ALA A 337 -33.10 -17.91 -2.08
C ALA A 337 -34.61 -17.64 -1.94
N ILE A 338 -35.15 -16.73 -2.75
CA ILE A 338 -36.58 -16.45 -2.75
C ILE A 338 -37.27 -17.52 -3.61
N VAL A 339 -37.79 -18.56 -2.97
CA VAL A 339 -38.62 -19.58 -3.63
C VAL A 339 -40.09 -19.23 -3.37
N SER A 340 -40.81 -18.81 -4.42
CA SER A 340 -42.24 -18.53 -4.33
C SER A 340 -43.04 -19.52 -5.19
N ALA A 341 -44.05 -20.15 -4.62
CA ALA A 341 -45.01 -20.92 -5.40
C ALA A 341 -46.00 -19.96 -6.11
N ASP A 342 -45.92 -19.86 -7.43
CA ASP A 342 -46.72 -18.88 -8.20
C ASP A 342 -48.24 -19.05 -8.00
N LYS A 343 -48.71 -20.28 -7.84
CA LYS A 343 -50.12 -20.58 -7.57
C LYS A 343 -50.57 -20.21 -6.14
N MET A 344 -49.64 -19.93 -5.23
CA MET A 344 -49.91 -19.51 -3.84
C MET A 344 -49.95 -17.99 -3.66
N LYS A 345 -49.74 -17.19 -4.71
CA LYS A 345 -49.94 -15.72 -4.70
C LYS A 345 -51.44 -15.38 -4.59
N VAL A 346 -51.99 -15.58 -3.39
CA VAL A 346 -53.41 -15.43 -3.07
C VAL A 346 -53.56 -14.80 -1.69
N VAL A 347 -54.53 -13.89 -1.54
CA VAL A 347 -54.97 -13.32 -0.27
C VAL A 347 -56.49 -13.48 -0.13
N TYR A 348 -56.96 -13.70 1.09
CA TYR A 348 -58.37 -13.93 1.38
C TYR A 348 -59.07 -12.65 1.82
N LYS A 349 -60.27 -12.44 1.27
CA LYS A 349 -61.12 -11.29 1.59
C LYS A 349 -61.61 -11.35 3.02
N GLY A 350 -61.77 -10.19 3.64
CA GLY A 350 -62.37 -10.07 4.97
C GLY A 350 -61.48 -10.48 6.13
N ILE A 351 -60.24 -10.91 5.90
CA ILE A 351 -59.29 -11.22 6.96
C ILE A 351 -57.95 -10.52 6.71
N SER A 352 -57.16 -10.34 7.77
CA SER A 352 -55.82 -9.79 7.69
C SER A 352 -54.84 -10.84 7.16
N ASN A 353 -54.28 -10.61 5.98
CA ASN A 353 -53.30 -11.48 5.35
C ASN A 353 -51.89 -10.95 5.65
N PRO A 354 -51.06 -11.68 6.42
CA PRO A 354 -49.69 -11.27 6.67
C PRO A 354 -48.84 -11.47 5.41
N ILE A 355 -48.12 -10.42 4.99
CA ILE A 355 -47.21 -10.48 3.85
C ILE A 355 -45.83 -9.93 4.23
N SER A 356 -44.80 -10.39 3.54
CA SER A 356 -43.42 -9.91 3.69
C SER A 356 -42.94 -9.34 2.38
N VAL A 357 -42.33 -8.16 2.42
CA VAL A 357 -41.73 -7.53 1.24
C VAL A 357 -40.30 -7.15 1.62
N ALA A 358 -39.35 -7.66 0.85
CA ALA A 358 -37.94 -7.38 0.99
C ALA A 358 -37.31 -7.35 -0.41
N LEU A 359 -36.34 -6.47 -0.60
CA LEU A 359 -35.56 -6.37 -1.82
C LEU A 359 -34.09 -6.59 -1.47
N PRO A 360 -33.43 -7.65 -1.99
CA PRO A 360 -32.03 -7.91 -1.69
C PRO A 360 -31.15 -6.70 -2.02
N GLY A 361 -30.30 -6.31 -1.07
CA GLY A 361 -29.39 -5.17 -1.23
C GLY A 361 -30.00 -3.79 -0.97
N VAL A 362 -31.30 -3.68 -0.67
CA VAL A 362 -31.95 -2.41 -0.34
C VAL A 362 -32.52 -2.44 1.08
N PRO A 363 -32.14 -1.48 1.96
CA PRO A 363 -32.71 -1.37 3.30
C PRO A 363 -34.23 -1.10 3.27
N ASP A 364 -34.98 -1.67 4.22
CA ASP A 364 -36.45 -1.51 4.32
C ASP A 364 -36.92 -0.04 4.45
N LYS A 365 -36.06 0.87 4.89
CA LYS A 365 -36.34 2.32 4.96
C LYS A 365 -36.42 2.98 3.58
N ASP A 366 -35.72 2.41 2.60
CA ASP A 366 -35.60 2.92 1.24
C ASP A 366 -36.61 2.25 0.30
N ILE A 367 -37.44 1.34 0.84
CA ILE A 367 -38.54 0.66 0.14
C ILE A 367 -39.87 1.34 0.50
N ARG A 368 -40.59 1.80 -0.52
CA ARG A 368 -41.94 2.34 -0.43
C ARG A 368 -42.91 1.43 -1.17
N ILE A 369 -44.05 1.12 -0.54
CA ILE A 369 -45.07 0.25 -1.11
C ILE A 369 -46.39 1.01 -1.15
N THR A 370 -46.96 1.11 -2.35
CA THR A 370 -48.25 1.76 -2.59
C THR A 370 -49.22 0.73 -3.17
N PRO A 371 -50.04 0.09 -2.32
CA PRO A 371 -50.99 -0.92 -2.78
C PRO A 371 -52.23 -0.29 -3.42
N SER A 372 -52.91 -1.04 -4.30
CA SER A 372 -54.23 -0.72 -4.82
C SER A 372 -55.14 -1.96 -4.82
N GLY A 373 -56.45 -1.77 -4.81
CA GLY A 373 -57.43 -2.87 -4.69
C GLY A 373 -57.56 -3.47 -3.28
N HIS A 374 -57.11 -2.74 -2.25
CA HIS A 374 -57.15 -3.14 -0.85
C HIS A 374 -58.17 -2.31 -0.05
N GLU A 375 -58.64 -2.86 1.06
CA GLU A 375 -59.43 -2.16 2.08
C GLU A 375 -58.52 -1.58 3.17
N SER A 376 -57.52 -2.35 3.59
CA SER A 376 -56.52 -1.91 4.58
C SER A 376 -55.15 -2.48 4.26
N PHE A 377 -54.13 -1.65 4.42
CA PHE A 377 -52.73 -2.04 4.32
C PHE A 377 -51.93 -1.36 5.42
N THR A 378 -51.38 -2.14 6.36
CA THR A 378 -50.69 -1.60 7.53
C THR A 378 -49.33 -2.25 7.71
N LYS A 379 -48.31 -1.44 7.98
CA LYS A 379 -46.98 -1.93 8.35
C LYS A 379 -46.99 -2.42 9.78
N ASN A 380 -46.41 -3.57 10.04
CA ASN A 380 -46.24 -4.05 11.41
C ASN A 380 -45.18 -3.19 12.11
N ARG A 381 -45.54 -2.51 13.21
CA ARG A 381 -44.64 -1.60 13.92
C ARG A 381 -43.45 -2.32 14.56
N ASN A 382 -43.59 -3.61 14.87
CA ASN A 382 -42.60 -4.40 15.59
C ASN A 382 -41.70 -5.26 14.67
N SER A 383 -41.88 -5.18 13.35
CA SER A 383 -41.08 -5.95 12.39
C SER A 383 -40.87 -5.18 11.10
N THR A 384 -39.62 -5.07 10.68
CA THR A 384 -39.27 -4.49 9.37
C THR A 384 -39.71 -5.43 8.24
N GLY A 385 -40.08 -4.88 7.08
CA GLY A 385 -40.52 -5.64 5.91
C GLY A 385 -41.82 -6.45 6.04
N LYS A 386 -42.56 -6.37 7.16
CA LYS A 386 -43.82 -7.12 7.39
C LYS A 386 -45.04 -6.21 7.34
N TYR A 387 -46.09 -6.67 6.66
CA TYR A 387 -47.32 -5.93 6.44
C TYR A 387 -48.54 -6.82 6.63
N ASN A 388 -49.67 -6.20 6.98
CA ASN A 388 -50.98 -6.83 7.04
C ASN A 388 -51.87 -6.23 5.95
N LEU A 389 -52.44 -7.10 5.12
CA LEU A 389 -53.24 -6.72 3.96
C LEU A 389 -54.66 -7.29 4.06
N ILE A 390 -55.66 -6.42 4.00
CA ILE A 390 -57.08 -6.78 3.83
C ILE A 390 -57.49 -6.36 2.42
N PRO A 391 -57.82 -7.30 1.52
CA PRO A 391 -58.25 -6.99 0.16
C PRO A 391 -59.61 -6.29 0.12
N SER A 392 -59.87 -5.50 -0.93
CA SER A 392 -61.19 -4.92 -1.15
C SER A 392 -62.25 -6.03 -1.31
N PRO A 393 -63.45 -5.90 -0.70
CA PRO A 393 -64.51 -6.92 -0.79
C PRO A 393 -64.91 -7.27 -2.23
N LYS A 394 -64.89 -6.27 -3.13
CA LYS A 394 -65.29 -6.42 -4.55
C LYS A 394 -64.10 -6.63 -5.50
N GLY A 395 -62.87 -6.36 -5.06
CA GLY A 395 -61.67 -6.51 -5.90
C GLY A 395 -61.38 -7.99 -6.23
N LYS A 396 -60.84 -8.25 -7.42
CA LYS A 396 -60.33 -9.58 -7.84
C LYS A 396 -58.83 -9.76 -7.60
N GLU A 397 -58.11 -8.65 -7.48
CA GLU A 397 -56.65 -8.60 -7.33
C GLU A 397 -56.26 -7.42 -6.45
N VAL A 398 -55.13 -7.55 -5.75
CA VAL A 398 -54.41 -6.46 -5.10
C VAL A 398 -53.10 -6.28 -5.85
N VAL A 399 -52.79 -5.04 -6.21
CA VAL A 399 -51.52 -4.69 -6.85
C VAL A 399 -50.64 -3.99 -5.83
N LEU A 400 -49.43 -4.49 -5.63
CA LEU A 400 -48.39 -3.83 -4.84
C LEU A 400 -47.43 -3.10 -5.79
N ASN A 401 -47.47 -1.77 -5.80
CA ASN A 401 -46.48 -0.96 -6.50
C ASN A 401 -45.32 -0.71 -5.54
N ILE A 402 -44.15 -1.24 -5.87
CA ILE A 402 -42.95 -1.19 -5.04
C ILE A 402 -41.98 -0.21 -5.67
N SER A 403 -41.52 0.75 -4.89
CA SER A 403 -40.51 1.74 -5.29
C SER A 403 -39.35 1.63 -4.30
N ALA A 404 -38.14 1.43 -4.81
CA ALA A 404 -36.94 1.30 -3.99
C ALA A 404 -35.86 2.28 -4.48
N THR A 405 -35.27 3.05 -3.57
CA THR A 405 -34.11 3.88 -3.89
C THR A 405 -32.84 3.04 -3.78
N LEU A 406 -32.10 2.91 -4.87
CA LEU A 406 -30.83 2.20 -4.92
C LEU A 406 -29.70 3.08 -4.39
N SER A 407 -28.54 2.47 -4.11
CA SER A 407 -27.36 3.16 -3.58
C SER A 407 -26.79 4.22 -4.53
N ASP A 408 -27.10 4.15 -5.82
CA ASP A 408 -26.71 5.13 -6.85
C ASP A 408 -27.71 6.30 -6.96
N GLY A 409 -28.76 6.34 -6.12
CA GLY A 409 -29.82 7.35 -6.15
C GLY A 409 -30.90 7.10 -7.20
N THR A 410 -30.75 6.08 -8.05
CA THR A 410 -31.81 5.70 -9.01
C THR A 410 -32.95 4.99 -8.28
N THR A 411 -34.13 5.01 -8.89
CA THR A 411 -35.33 4.37 -8.33
C THR A 411 -35.71 3.13 -9.13
N LEU A 412 -35.64 1.97 -8.48
CA LEU A 412 -36.25 0.74 -9.00
C LEU A 412 -37.76 0.79 -8.79
N ARG A 413 -38.52 0.44 -9.81
CA ARG A 413 -39.97 0.27 -9.73
C ARG A 413 -40.34 -1.15 -10.13
N ASP A 414 -41.08 -1.83 -9.25
CA ASP A 414 -41.61 -3.16 -9.51
C ASP A 414 -43.10 -3.22 -9.19
N LYS A 415 -43.80 -4.15 -9.82
CA LYS A 415 -45.24 -4.37 -9.67
C LYS A 415 -45.53 -5.84 -9.41
N GLN A 416 -46.02 -6.14 -8.22
CA GLN A 416 -46.47 -7.49 -7.85
C GLN A 416 -47.99 -7.53 -7.78
N THR A 417 -48.60 -8.49 -8.48
CA THR A 417 -50.07 -8.68 -8.49
C THR A 417 -50.43 -9.94 -7.71
N ILE A 418 -51.34 -9.79 -6.75
CA ILE A 418 -51.80 -10.86 -5.86
C ILE A 418 -53.29 -11.08 -6.09
N ARG A 419 -53.70 -12.33 -6.31
CA ARG A 419 -55.11 -12.66 -6.53
C ARG A 419 -55.88 -12.61 -5.22
N THR A 420 -57.11 -12.12 -5.25
CA THR A 420 -58.00 -12.17 -4.08
C THR A 420 -58.95 -13.35 -4.21
N LYS A 421 -59.14 -14.10 -3.14
CA LYS A 421 -60.14 -15.17 -3.06
C LYS A 421 -61.11 -14.92 -1.91
N ASP A 422 -62.31 -15.44 -2.06
CA ASP A 422 -63.20 -15.63 -0.93
C ASP A 422 -62.66 -16.72 -0.01
N ILE A 423 -63.02 -16.64 1.27
CA ILE A 423 -62.67 -17.68 2.24
C ILE A 423 -63.28 -19.01 1.75
N PRO A 424 -62.54 -20.14 1.80
CA PRO A 424 -63.05 -21.43 1.37
C PRO A 424 -64.38 -21.78 2.05
N PRO A 425 -65.22 -22.62 1.41
CA PRO A 425 -66.46 -23.06 2.01
C PRO A 425 -66.22 -23.71 3.39
N ALA A 426 -66.98 -23.28 4.38
CA ALA A 426 -66.94 -23.86 5.71
C ALA A 426 -67.86 -25.10 5.79
N VAL A 427 -67.72 -25.88 6.85
CA VAL A 427 -68.57 -27.04 7.15
C VAL A 427 -69.28 -26.85 8.48
N MET A 428 -70.41 -27.53 8.64
CA MET A 428 -71.07 -27.64 9.93
C MET A 428 -70.37 -28.69 10.79
N LEU A 429 -69.95 -28.28 11.97
CA LEU A 429 -69.39 -29.14 13.00
C LEU A 429 -70.43 -29.44 14.07
N VAL A 430 -70.40 -30.68 14.55
CA VAL A 430 -71.22 -31.19 15.65
C VAL A 430 -70.28 -31.49 16.81
N ASN A 431 -70.47 -30.81 17.93
CA ASN A 431 -69.59 -30.88 19.10
C ASN A 431 -68.11 -30.62 18.77
N GLY A 432 -67.83 -29.74 17.80
CA GLY A 432 -66.48 -29.35 17.41
C GLY A 432 -65.78 -30.30 16.43
N ALA A 433 -66.44 -31.38 15.98
CA ALA A 433 -65.92 -32.29 14.95
C ALA A 433 -66.87 -32.36 13.75
N GLU A 434 -66.42 -32.93 12.63
CA GLU A 434 -67.30 -33.18 11.48
C GLU A 434 -68.54 -33.98 11.90
N ALA A 435 -69.68 -33.64 11.30
CA ALA A 435 -70.95 -34.28 11.63
C ALA A 435 -70.86 -35.81 11.40
N PRO A 436 -71.16 -36.64 12.41
CA PRO A 436 -71.13 -38.10 12.24
C PRO A 436 -72.26 -38.55 11.32
N ARG A 437 -72.05 -39.67 10.61
CA ARG A 437 -73.09 -40.26 9.73
C ARG A 437 -74.37 -40.60 10.49
N SER A 438 -74.26 -41.04 11.74
CA SER A 438 -75.41 -41.34 12.59
C SER A 438 -75.17 -40.99 14.06
N MET A 439 -76.25 -40.68 14.78
CA MET A 439 -76.19 -40.35 16.21
C MET A 439 -77.51 -40.69 16.92
N SER A 440 -77.46 -41.03 18.22
CA SER A 440 -78.67 -41.28 19.01
C SER A 440 -79.46 -39.98 19.24
N LYS A 441 -80.78 -40.10 19.40
CA LYS A 441 -81.67 -38.94 19.67
C LYS A 441 -81.22 -38.08 20.84
N GLY A 442 -80.78 -38.72 21.94
CA GLY A 442 -80.34 -38.03 23.15
C GLY A 442 -79.04 -37.26 22.95
N ALA A 443 -78.09 -37.82 22.20
CA ALA A 443 -76.83 -37.14 21.88
C ALA A 443 -77.06 -35.98 20.91
N LEU A 444 -77.90 -36.17 19.89
CA LEU A 444 -78.24 -35.12 18.93
C LEU A 444 -78.93 -33.93 19.61
N SER A 445 -79.86 -34.19 20.52
CA SER A 445 -80.61 -33.15 21.24
C SER A 445 -79.74 -32.28 22.15
N ARG A 446 -78.58 -32.80 22.61
CA ARG A 446 -77.61 -32.07 23.45
C ARG A 446 -76.41 -31.53 22.68
N SER A 447 -76.34 -31.77 21.38
CA SER A 447 -75.17 -31.40 20.58
C SER A 447 -75.09 -29.89 20.36
N SER A 448 -73.86 -29.40 20.25
CA SER A 448 -73.56 -28.05 19.77
C SER A 448 -73.26 -28.07 18.28
N PHE A 449 -73.76 -27.07 17.60
CA PHE A 449 -73.79 -26.90 16.17
C PHE A 449 -73.02 -25.63 15.83
N THR A 450 -71.77 -25.80 15.38
CA THR A 450 -70.83 -24.70 15.12
C THR A 450 -70.28 -24.78 13.72
N VAL A 451 -69.90 -23.66 13.11
CA VAL A 451 -69.26 -23.65 11.80
C VAL A 451 -67.74 -23.66 11.97
N GLY A 452 -67.06 -24.51 11.20
CA GLY A 452 -65.61 -24.60 11.16
C GLY A 452 -65.08 -24.83 9.75
N MET A 453 -63.75 -24.82 9.59
CA MET A 453 -63.09 -25.11 8.33
C MET A 453 -62.14 -26.29 8.51
N VAL A 454 -62.06 -27.11 7.46
CA VAL A 454 -61.12 -28.23 7.36
C VAL A 454 -60.02 -27.78 6.41
N ASP A 455 -58.76 -28.02 6.78
CA ASP A 455 -57.57 -27.71 5.98
C ASP A 455 -57.45 -26.26 5.50
N PHE A 456 -57.69 -25.29 6.40
CA PHE A 456 -57.47 -23.88 6.13
C PHE A 456 -56.31 -23.30 6.97
N ASP A 457 -55.34 -22.67 6.30
CA ASP A 457 -54.10 -22.18 6.93
C ASP A 457 -54.31 -21.03 7.93
N PHE A 458 -55.49 -20.39 7.93
CA PHE A 458 -55.83 -19.35 8.90
C PHE A 458 -56.67 -19.92 10.03
N ASP A 459 -56.20 -19.71 11.27
CA ASP A 459 -56.98 -19.98 12.47
C ASP A 459 -58.10 -18.92 12.63
N LEU A 460 -59.26 -19.20 12.05
CA LEU A 460 -60.42 -18.33 12.08
C LEU A 460 -61.39 -18.73 13.19
N LYS A 461 -61.71 -17.77 14.06
CA LYS A 461 -62.83 -17.90 15.00
C LYS A 461 -64.13 -17.55 14.28
N ILE A 462 -65.04 -18.51 14.13
CA ILE A 462 -66.30 -18.32 13.39
C ILE A 462 -67.48 -18.26 14.35
N ASN A 463 -68.32 -17.24 14.20
CA ASN A 463 -69.58 -17.11 14.95
C ASN A 463 -70.73 -17.69 14.12
N THR A 464 -71.37 -18.73 14.63
CA THR A 464 -72.57 -19.32 14.00
C THR A 464 -73.80 -18.51 14.39
N LYS A 465 -74.50 -17.92 13.41
CA LYS A 465 -75.67 -17.06 13.65
C LYS A 465 -76.96 -17.86 13.66
N GLN A 466 -77.24 -18.59 12.59
CA GLN A 466 -78.47 -19.37 12.44
C GLN A 466 -78.27 -20.56 11.49
N PHE A 467 -79.12 -21.58 11.62
CA PHE A 467 -79.23 -22.69 10.68
C PHE A 467 -80.65 -23.27 10.70
N LEU A 468 -81.02 -23.98 9.64
CA LEU A 468 -82.26 -24.74 9.57
C LEU A 468 -82.02 -26.22 9.83
N VAL A 469 -82.82 -26.80 10.72
CA VAL A 469 -82.91 -28.24 10.92
C VAL A 469 -84.11 -28.76 10.15
N ILE A 470 -83.89 -29.62 9.17
CA ILE A 470 -84.92 -30.16 8.30
C ILE A 470 -85.15 -31.63 8.64
N ILE A 471 -86.36 -31.95 9.09
CA ILE A 471 -86.78 -33.29 9.49
C ILE A 471 -88.07 -33.62 8.74
N GLU A 472 -88.05 -34.67 7.93
CA GLU A 472 -89.22 -35.14 7.18
C GLU A 472 -89.93 -34.01 6.38
N GLY A 473 -89.14 -33.11 5.78
CA GLY A 473 -89.65 -31.98 4.97
C GLY A 473 -90.08 -30.75 5.77
N ARG A 474 -90.04 -30.79 7.11
CA ARG A 474 -90.33 -29.63 7.96
C ARG A 474 -89.03 -28.94 8.40
N SER A 475 -88.98 -27.63 8.23
CA SER A 475 -87.83 -26.79 8.60
C SER A 475 -88.03 -26.14 9.96
N TYR A 476 -87.04 -26.27 10.83
CA TYR A 476 -86.97 -25.64 12.14
C TYR A 476 -85.80 -24.67 12.18
N GLU A 477 -86.09 -23.37 12.25
CA GLU A 477 -85.05 -22.35 12.37
C GLU A 477 -84.44 -22.34 13.77
N VAL A 478 -83.12 -22.43 13.83
CA VAL A 478 -82.33 -22.42 15.06
C VAL A 478 -81.39 -21.23 15.03
N ASN A 479 -81.50 -20.38 16.06
CA ASN A 479 -80.61 -19.25 16.28
C ASN A 479 -79.53 -19.64 17.29
N GLY A 480 -78.27 -19.33 16.98
CA GLY A 480 -77.11 -19.71 17.78
C GLY A 480 -76.61 -21.13 17.47
N THR A 481 -76.02 -21.78 18.48
CA THR A 481 -75.29 -23.05 18.34
C THR A 481 -75.98 -24.26 18.99
N LYS A 482 -77.18 -24.09 19.54
CA LYS A 482 -77.92 -25.15 20.23
C LYS A 482 -79.34 -25.24 19.68
N LEU A 483 -79.87 -26.45 19.59
CA LEU A 483 -81.23 -26.70 19.12
C LEU A 483 -82.27 -26.02 20.01
N ASN A 484 -83.33 -25.50 19.40
CA ASN A 484 -84.49 -24.99 20.13
C ASN A 484 -85.44 -26.14 20.54
N ALA A 485 -86.34 -25.86 21.48
CA ALA A 485 -87.28 -26.87 22.00
C ALA A 485 -88.16 -27.51 20.90
N ARG A 486 -88.48 -26.76 19.83
CA ARG A 486 -89.28 -27.25 18.70
C ARG A 486 -88.53 -28.31 17.88
N ALA A 487 -87.27 -28.04 17.55
CA ALA A 487 -86.39 -28.98 16.86
C ALA A 487 -86.13 -30.22 17.72
N ILE A 488 -85.88 -30.06 19.03
CA ILE A 488 -85.69 -31.18 19.96
C ILE A 488 -86.94 -32.08 20.02
N LYS A 489 -88.14 -31.50 20.11
CA LYS A 489 -89.40 -32.26 20.11
C LYS A 489 -89.57 -33.05 18.82
N ALA A 490 -89.22 -32.46 17.68
CA ALA A 490 -89.27 -33.12 16.38
C ALA A 490 -88.26 -34.28 16.28
N ILE A 491 -87.03 -34.10 16.77
CA ILE A 491 -86.00 -35.15 16.83
C ILE A 491 -86.45 -36.33 17.70
N ASN A 492 -87.04 -36.04 18.87
CA ASN A 492 -87.49 -37.08 19.79
C ASN A 492 -88.65 -37.91 19.19
N SER A 493 -89.50 -37.27 18.38
CA SER A 493 -90.66 -37.89 17.72
C SER A 493 -90.31 -38.66 16.44
N ALA A 494 -89.18 -38.32 15.79
CA ALA A 494 -88.74 -38.97 14.55
C ALA A 494 -88.38 -40.45 14.79
N LYS A 495 -88.55 -41.32 13.78
CA LYS A 495 -88.21 -42.74 13.91
C LYS A 495 -86.69 -42.96 13.82
N SER A 496 -86.20 -44.08 14.36
CA SER A 496 -84.83 -44.50 14.05
C SER A 496 -84.72 -44.72 12.54
N GLY A 497 -83.61 -44.26 11.96
CA GLY A 497 -83.37 -44.22 10.52
C GLY A 497 -83.74 -42.91 9.83
N THR A 498 -84.47 -41.99 10.49
CA THR A 498 -84.78 -40.67 9.90
C THR A 498 -83.51 -39.84 9.71
N VAL A 499 -83.32 -39.29 8.50
CA VAL A 499 -82.19 -38.40 8.18
C VAL A 499 -82.57 -36.96 8.48
N ILE A 500 -81.76 -36.31 9.31
CA ILE A 500 -81.89 -34.90 9.63
C ILE A 500 -80.88 -34.14 8.79
N ARG A 501 -81.36 -33.12 8.06
CA ARG A 501 -80.50 -32.23 7.28
C ARG A 501 -80.34 -30.90 7.99
N ILE A 502 -79.12 -30.41 8.09
CA ILE A 502 -78.79 -29.09 8.62
C ILE A 502 -78.34 -28.25 7.44
N GLY A 503 -79.14 -27.24 7.09
CA GLY A 503 -78.93 -26.42 5.90
C GLY A 503 -79.18 -24.94 6.18
N GLU A 504 -79.06 -24.10 5.15
CA GLU A 504 -79.27 -22.65 5.25
C GLU A 504 -78.51 -22.02 6.43
N ILE A 505 -77.25 -22.42 6.58
CA ILE A 505 -76.39 -22.00 7.69
C ILE A 505 -75.86 -20.60 7.40
N LYS A 506 -75.97 -19.69 8.37
CA LYS A 506 -75.36 -18.36 8.33
C LYS A 506 -74.33 -18.22 9.44
N ALA A 507 -73.14 -17.79 9.09
CA ALA A 507 -72.05 -17.55 10.02
C ALA A 507 -71.13 -16.42 9.52
N ASN A 508 -70.45 -15.75 10.44
CA ASN A 508 -69.47 -14.71 10.12
C ASN A 508 -68.17 -14.93 10.88
N VAL A 509 -67.08 -14.39 10.33
CA VAL A 509 -65.76 -14.44 10.98
C VAL A 509 -65.74 -13.43 12.14
N LYS A 510 -65.35 -13.88 13.33
CA LYS A 510 -65.25 -13.04 14.52
C LYS A 510 -64.15 -11.99 14.33
N GLY A 511 -64.47 -10.73 14.62
CA GLY A 511 -63.54 -9.61 14.40
C GLY A 511 -63.46 -9.14 12.95
N SER A 512 -64.36 -9.62 12.09
CA SER A 512 -64.50 -9.19 10.70
C SER A 512 -65.97 -8.97 10.34
N SER A 513 -66.22 -8.09 9.37
CA SER A 513 -67.53 -7.89 8.76
C SER A 513 -67.87 -8.97 7.72
N TYR A 514 -66.96 -9.92 7.45
CA TYR A 514 -67.12 -10.94 6.43
C TYR A 514 -68.09 -12.05 6.83
N GLU A 515 -69.17 -12.19 6.06
CA GLU A 515 -70.09 -13.31 6.14
C GLU A 515 -69.63 -14.45 5.22
N LEU A 516 -69.64 -15.67 5.74
CA LEU A 516 -69.24 -16.85 4.98
C LEU A 516 -70.24 -17.12 3.85
N LYS A 517 -69.76 -17.01 2.61
CA LYS A 517 -70.63 -17.12 1.41
C LYS A 517 -71.14 -18.53 1.15
N LYS A 518 -70.38 -19.56 1.55
CA LYS A 518 -70.71 -20.96 1.33
C LYS A 518 -70.40 -21.75 2.59
N ILE A 519 -71.42 -22.45 3.09
CA ILE A 519 -71.30 -23.38 4.20
C ILE A 519 -71.97 -24.68 3.78
N PHE A 520 -71.24 -25.78 3.82
CA PHE A 520 -71.77 -27.08 3.45
C PHE A 520 -72.77 -27.57 4.49
N ALA A 521 -73.94 -27.97 3.99
CA ALA A 521 -74.95 -28.64 4.78
C ALA A 521 -74.43 -29.98 5.31
N SER A 522 -74.96 -30.42 6.45
CA SER A 522 -74.64 -31.72 7.03
C SER A 522 -75.89 -32.56 7.21
N SER A 523 -75.74 -33.88 7.08
CA SER A 523 -76.85 -34.82 7.28
C SER A 523 -76.47 -35.85 8.33
N ILE A 524 -77.35 -36.06 9.30
CA ILE A 524 -77.15 -36.99 10.42
C ILE A 524 -78.36 -37.91 10.48
N GLN A 525 -78.11 -39.23 10.44
CA GLN A 525 -79.15 -40.23 10.61
C GLN A 525 -79.40 -40.52 12.10
N ILE A 526 -80.66 -40.55 12.52
CA ILE A 526 -81.01 -40.94 13.87
C ILE A 526 -80.81 -42.45 14.02
N ARG A 527 -80.02 -42.87 15.02
CA ARG A 527 -79.88 -44.27 15.42
C ARG A 527 -80.82 -44.61 16.57
#